data_AF-A0A7Z9XU82-F1
#
_entry.id   AF-A0A7Z9XU82-F1
#
_cell.length_a   1.000
_cell.length_b   1.000
_cell.length_c   1.000
_cell.angle_alpha   90.00
_cell.angle_beta   90.00
_cell.angle_gamma   90.00
#
_symmetry.space_group_name_H-M   'P 1'
#
loop_
_entity.id
_entity.type
_entity.pdbx_description
1 polymer ?
#
loop_
_entity_poly.entity_id
_entity_poly.type
_entity_poly.pdbx_seq_one_letter_code
_entity_poly.pdbx_strand_id
1 'polypeptide(L)'
;MTTITRALISVSDKEGVTEFAQGLSQAGVEILSTGGTAKLLADNGIPVIEVSDYTGFPEMMDGRVKTLHPKIHGGILGRRGTDDSTMAEHGIGPIDLVAVNLYPFERTIANPDCDLATAIENIDIGGPTMIRAAAKNHKDVAVVVDPADYALILSEMKNNGNALSDDFRFRLAVKTFEHTARYDGAIANYLGAIGEDGGKQDFPNTINLQYRQVQTMRYGENPHQKAAFFREDDVSEACIATTRQLQGKELSYNNIGDTDAALECVKQFNEGPACVIVKH
;
A
#
# COMPACT_ATOMS: atom_id res chain seq x y z
N MET A 1 -18.10 -13.96 -6.40
CA MET A 1 -16.80 -14.19 -7.06
C MET A 1 -16.74 -13.35 -8.32
N THR A 2 -15.61 -12.68 -8.59
CA THR A 2 -15.41 -11.87 -9.79
C THR A 2 -14.31 -12.49 -10.63
N THR A 3 -14.63 -12.85 -11.88
CA THR A 3 -13.65 -13.30 -12.87
C THR A 3 -12.79 -12.13 -13.31
N ILE A 4 -11.47 -12.33 -13.32
CA ILE A 4 -10.53 -11.32 -13.79
C ILE A 4 -10.35 -11.49 -15.29
N THR A 5 -10.78 -10.50 -16.06
CA THR A 5 -10.65 -10.48 -17.53
C THR A 5 -9.80 -9.32 -18.01
N ARG A 6 -9.77 -8.21 -17.25
CA ARG A 6 -8.91 -7.06 -17.52
C ARG A 6 -8.23 -6.54 -16.25
N ALA A 7 -6.93 -6.30 -16.35
CA ALA A 7 -6.12 -5.71 -15.28
C ALA A 7 -5.54 -4.35 -15.72
N LEU A 8 -5.53 -3.38 -14.81
CA LEU A 8 -4.78 -2.13 -14.95
C LEU A 8 -3.57 -2.16 -14.03
N ILE A 9 -2.37 -2.09 -14.58
CA ILE A 9 -1.11 -2.14 -13.82
C ILE A 9 -0.37 -0.81 -13.99
N SER A 10 -0.16 -0.08 -12.90
CA SER A 10 0.59 1.18 -12.89
C SER A 10 1.39 1.27 -11.60
N VAL A 11 2.63 0.80 -11.63
CA VAL A 11 3.49 0.69 -10.45
C VAL A 11 4.70 1.61 -10.56
N SER A 12 5.12 2.22 -9.46
CA SER A 12 6.42 2.89 -9.31
C SER A 12 7.53 1.88 -9.03
N ASP A 13 7.32 1.02 -8.03
CA ASP A 13 8.21 -0.10 -7.72
C ASP A 13 7.92 -1.27 -8.67
N LYS A 14 8.97 -1.76 -9.34
CA LYS A 14 8.87 -2.81 -10.37
C LYS A 14 9.10 -4.22 -9.81
N GLU A 15 9.30 -4.36 -8.50
CA GLU A 15 9.50 -5.67 -7.88
C GLU A 15 8.35 -6.64 -8.23
N GLY A 16 8.71 -7.80 -8.81
CA GLY A 16 7.78 -8.89 -9.13
C GLY A 16 6.69 -8.59 -10.19
N VAL A 17 6.66 -7.39 -10.77
CA VAL A 17 5.56 -6.99 -11.67
C VAL A 17 5.56 -7.76 -12.98
N THR A 18 6.73 -8.13 -13.49
CA THR A 18 6.88 -8.89 -14.73
C THR A 18 6.31 -10.30 -14.56
N GLU A 19 6.67 -10.99 -13.48
CA GLU A 19 6.16 -12.32 -13.14
C GLU A 19 4.65 -12.30 -12.90
N PHE A 20 4.18 -11.26 -12.21
CA PHE A 20 2.75 -11.06 -11.97
C PHE A 20 1.96 -10.86 -13.28
N ALA A 21 2.41 -9.94 -14.13
CA ALA A 21 1.79 -9.67 -15.43
C ALA A 21 1.87 -10.89 -16.36
N GLN A 22 2.97 -11.65 -16.32
CA GLN A 22 3.09 -12.89 -17.08
C GLN A 22 2.06 -13.94 -16.65
N GLY A 23 1.82 -14.08 -15.34
CA GLY A 23 0.80 -14.97 -14.80
C GLY A 23 -0.63 -14.55 -15.20
N LEU A 24 -0.92 -13.24 -15.17
CA LEU A 24 -2.19 -12.68 -15.65
C LEU A 24 -2.39 -12.95 -17.15
N SER A 25 -1.36 -12.69 -17.97
CA SER A 25 -1.42 -12.91 -19.41
C SER A 25 -1.63 -14.39 -19.77
N GLN A 26 -0.97 -15.32 -19.06
CA GLN A 26 -1.19 -16.76 -19.23
C GLN A 26 -2.62 -17.20 -18.86
N ALA A 27 -3.25 -16.47 -17.93
CA ALA A 27 -4.66 -16.67 -17.58
C ALA A 27 -5.63 -16.02 -18.59
N GLY A 28 -5.14 -15.37 -19.65
CA GLY A 28 -5.96 -14.70 -20.66
C GLY A 28 -6.47 -13.33 -20.24
N VAL A 29 -5.88 -12.71 -19.22
CA VAL A 29 -6.24 -11.36 -18.76
C VAL A 29 -5.63 -10.32 -19.70
N GLU A 30 -6.46 -9.39 -20.18
CA GLU A 30 -6.00 -8.22 -20.93
C GLU A 30 -5.37 -7.20 -19.99
N ILE A 31 -4.15 -6.72 -20.32
CA ILE A 31 -3.40 -5.82 -19.45
C ILE A 31 -3.40 -4.42 -20.04
N LEU A 32 -3.92 -3.46 -19.27
CA LEU A 32 -3.71 -2.02 -19.47
C LEU A 32 -2.55 -1.57 -18.60
N SER A 33 -1.66 -0.72 -19.12
CA SER A 33 -0.56 -0.18 -18.32
C SER A 33 -0.12 1.21 -18.76
N THR A 34 0.67 1.89 -17.91
CA THR A 34 1.10 3.27 -18.11
C THR A 34 2.61 3.35 -18.40
N GLY A 35 3.00 4.18 -19.38
CA GLY A 35 4.37 4.65 -19.62
C GLY A 35 5.47 3.61 -19.38
N GLY A 36 6.31 3.86 -18.37
CA GLY A 36 7.44 2.97 -18.05
C GLY A 36 7.06 1.54 -17.62
N THR A 37 5.86 1.34 -17.06
CA THR A 37 5.37 -0.02 -16.75
C THR A 37 4.97 -0.75 -18.02
N ALA A 38 4.23 -0.08 -18.92
CA ALA A 38 3.84 -0.66 -20.21
C ALA A 38 5.08 -1.06 -21.03
N LYS A 39 6.08 -0.18 -21.09
CA LYS A 39 7.35 -0.47 -21.75
C LYS A 39 8.06 -1.70 -21.16
N LEU A 40 8.19 -1.77 -19.84
CA LEU A 40 8.81 -2.93 -19.17
C LEU A 40 8.12 -4.24 -19.53
N LEU A 41 6.78 -4.26 -19.53
CA LEU A 41 6.01 -5.45 -19.88
C LEU A 41 6.19 -5.83 -21.36
N ALA A 42 6.13 -4.85 -22.26
CA ALA A 42 6.33 -5.06 -23.69
C ALA A 42 7.75 -5.58 -24.01
N ASP A 43 8.79 -5.03 -23.36
CA ASP A 43 10.18 -5.46 -23.50
C ASP A 43 10.40 -6.92 -23.05
N ASN A 44 9.52 -7.44 -22.18
CA ASN A 44 9.50 -8.84 -21.74
C ASN A 44 8.53 -9.72 -22.54
N GLY A 45 7.98 -9.22 -23.65
CA GLY A 45 7.10 -9.98 -24.54
C GLY A 45 5.68 -10.20 -24.00
N ILE A 46 5.27 -9.44 -22.97
CA ILE A 46 3.94 -9.53 -22.39
C ILE A 46 3.01 -8.59 -23.18
N PRO A 47 1.90 -9.10 -23.75
CA PRO A 47 0.91 -8.25 -24.42
C PRO A 47 0.33 -7.22 -23.46
N VAL A 48 0.45 -5.94 -23.83
CA VAL A 48 0.00 -4.82 -23.02
C VAL A 48 -0.55 -3.71 -23.92
N ILE A 49 -1.63 -3.09 -23.47
CA ILE A 49 -2.25 -1.93 -24.10
C ILE A 49 -1.86 -0.70 -23.29
N GLU A 50 -1.29 0.30 -23.94
CA GLU A 50 -0.97 1.55 -23.26
C GLU A 50 -2.25 2.32 -22.91
N VAL A 51 -2.30 2.90 -21.71
CA VAL A 51 -3.47 3.68 -21.25
C VAL A 51 -3.76 4.85 -22.19
N SER A 52 -2.76 5.47 -22.80
CA SER A 52 -2.95 6.52 -23.80
C SER A 52 -3.73 6.03 -25.02
N ASP A 53 -3.41 4.84 -25.51
CA ASP A 53 -4.09 4.22 -26.66
C ASP A 53 -5.53 3.83 -26.29
N TYR A 54 -5.73 3.26 -25.10
CA TYR A 54 -7.06 2.90 -24.61
C TYR A 54 -7.96 4.14 -24.40
N THR A 55 -7.42 5.20 -23.83
CA THR A 55 -8.18 6.42 -23.52
C THR A 55 -8.36 7.32 -24.74
N GLY A 56 -7.38 7.35 -25.64
CA GLY A 56 -7.26 8.33 -26.72
C GLY A 56 -6.68 9.67 -26.28
N PHE A 57 -6.13 9.75 -25.05
CA PHE A 57 -5.53 10.95 -24.49
C PHE A 57 -4.06 10.71 -24.14
N PRO A 58 -3.13 11.59 -24.58
CA PRO A 58 -1.72 11.47 -24.25
C PRO A 58 -1.46 11.81 -22.78
N GLU A 59 -0.30 11.41 -22.29
CA GLU A 59 0.23 11.88 -21.01
C GLU A 59 0.50 13.40 -21.05
N MET A 60 0.06 14.13 -20.03
CA MET A 60 0.16 15.59 -19.95
C MET A 60 0.79 16.07 -18.65
N MET A 61 1.34 17.30 -18.68
CA MET A 61 1.94 17.98 -17.52
C MET A 61 3.03 17.13 -16.85
N ASP A 62 3.96 16.64 -17.65
CA ASP A 62 5.10 15.80 -17.19
C ASP A 62 4.64 14.56 -16.38
N GLY A 63 3.56 13.93 -16.83
CA GLY A 63 3.03 12.71 -16.23
C GLY A 63 2.10 12.88 -15.04
N ARG A 64 1.81 14.12 -14.64
CA ARG A 64 0.82 14.42 -13.59
C ARG A 64 -0.59 14.00 -13.98
N VAL A 65 -0.94 14.06 -15.28
CA VAL A 65 -2.27 13.69 -15.78
C VAL A 65 -2.12 12.60 -16.85
N LYS A 66 -2.27 11.34 -16.41
CA LYS A 66 -2.23 10.15 -17.26
C LYS A 66 -3.44 9.23 -17.10
N THR A 67 -3.90 9.00 -15.87
CA THR A 67 -4.97 8.03 -15.56
C THR A 67 -6.26 8.65 -15.04
N LEU A 68 -6.28 9.97 -14.83
CA LEU A 68 -7.46 10.73 -14.41
C LEU A 68 -8.45 10.92 -15.58
N HIS A 69 -8.98 9.81 -16.07
CA HIS A 69 -9.83 9.75 -17.26
C HIS A 69 -11.11 8.93 -17.02
N PRO A 70 -12.28 9.35 -17.54
CA PRO A 70 -13.54 8.63 -17.36
C PRO A 70 -13.53 7.18 -17.85
N LYS A 71 -12.80 6.85 -18.92
CA LYS A 71 -12.66 5.44 -19.37
C LYS A 71 -11.93 4.55 -18.36
N ILE A 72 -11.01 5.11 -17.57
CA ILE A 72 -10.30 4.37 -16.51
C ILE A 72 -11.20 4.26 -15.29
N HIS A 73 -11.63 5.40 -14.73
CA HIS A 73 -12.43 5.41 -13.51
C HIS A 73 -13.83 4.83 -13.69
N GLY A 74 -14.44 4.96 -14.87
CA GLY A 74 -15.69 4.30 -15.22
C GLY A 74 -15.55 2.79 -15.34
N GLY A 75 -14.41 2.29 -15.85
CA GLY A 75 -14.10 0.86 -15.88
C GLY A 75 -13.96 0.27 -14.48
N ILE A 76 -13.38 1.04 -13.56
CA ILE A 76 -13.16 0.67 -12.16
C ILE A 76 -14.45 0.81 -11.33
N LEU A 77 -15.18 1.92 -11.44
CA LEU A 77 -16.32 2.26 -10.56
C LEU A 77 -17.68 1.80 -11.09
N GLY A 78 -17.79 1.44 -12.36
CA GLY A 78 -19.04 0.97 -12.94
C GLY A 78 -19.55 -0.28 -12.23
N ARG A 79 -20.76 -0.21 -11.68
CA ARG A 79 -21.38 -1.33 -10.96
C ARG A 79 -21.91 -2.34 -11.97
N ARG A 80 -21.37 -3.55 -11.93
CA ARG A 80 -21.72 -4.60 -12.90
C ARG A 80 -23.20 -4.94 -12.79
N GLY A 81 -23.89 -5.05 -13.92
CA GLY A 81 -25.34 -5.30 -14.00
C GLY A 81 -26.23 -4.08 -13.72
N THR A 82 -25.66 -2.92 -13.33
CA THR A 82 -26.41 -1.67 -13.09
C THR A 82 -26.01 -0.59 -14.07
N ASP A 83 -24.71 -0.38 -14.27
CA ASP A 83 -24.17 0.71 -15.09
C ASP A 83 -23.73 0.23 -16.49
N ASP A 84 -23.94 -1.04 -16.82
CA ASP A 84 -23.43 -1.70 -18.04
C ASP A 84 -23.88 -0.99 -19.33
N SER A 85 -25.13 -0.51 -19.40
CA SER A 85 -25.63 0.21 -20.59
C SER A 85 -24.91 1.54 -20.79
N THR A 86 -24.72 2.30 -19.72
CA THR A 86 -24.00 3.58 -19.73
C THR A 86 -22.53 3.39 -20.06
N MET A 87 -21.91 2.34 -19.50
CA MET A 87 -20.53 1.96 -19.83
C MET A 87 -20.40 1.63 -21.32
N ALA A 88 -21.31 0.83 -21.87
CA ALA A 88 -21.29 0.45 -23.29
C ALA A 88 -21.51 1.68 -24.22
N GLU A 89 -22.46 2.55 -23.90
CA GLU A 89 -22.76 3.77 -24.67
C GLU A 89 -21.51 4.67 -24.82
N HIS A 90 -20.69 4.75 -23.78
CA HIS A 90 -19.48 5.57 -23.77
C HIS A 90 -18.19 4.79 -24.11
N GLY A 91 -18.30 3.53 -24.54
CA GLY A 91 -17.13 2.71 -24.89
C GLY A 91 -16.19 2.46 -23.70
N ILE A 92 -16.74 2.33 -22.50
CA ILE A 92 -16.01 2.09 -21.26
C ILE A 92 -16.02 0.58 -20.98
N GLY A 93 -14.85 -0.04 -21.07
CA GLY A 93 -14.68 -1.44 -20.72
C GLY A 93 -14.53 -1.64 -19.21
N PRO A 94 -15.03 -2.76 -18.63
CA PRO A 94 -14.79 -3.10 -17.23
C PRO A 94 -13.30 -3.33 -16.95
N ILE A 95 -12.85 -2.92 -15.77
CA ILE A 95 -11.53 -3.26 -15.21
C ILE A 95 -11.78 -4.04 -13.93
N ASP A 96 -11.24 -5.24 -13.83
CA ASP A 96 -11.56 -6.20 -12.76
C ASP A 96 -10.42 -6.31 -11.73
N LEU A 97 -9.20 -5.92 -12.12
CA LEU A 97 -8.04 -5.86 -11.24
C LEU A 97 -7.28 -4.55 -11.45
N VAL A 98 -6.88 -3.90 -10.36
CA VAL A 98 -6.06 -2.70 -10.36
C VAL A 98 -4.83 -2.95 -9.50
N ALA A 99 -3.64 -3.00 -10.10
CA ALA A 99 -2.37 -3.15 -9.41
C ALA A 99 -1.55 -1.86 -9.49
N VAL A 100 -1.43 -1.17 -8.37
CA VAL A 100 -0.80 0.15 -8.28
C VAL A 100 -0.09 0.27 -6.94
N ASN A 101 1.21 0.51 -6.97
CA ASN A 101 1.95 1.02 -5.82
C ASN A 101 2.31 2.48 -6.07
N LEU A 102 2.30 3.27 -4.99
CA LEU A 102 2.43 4.72 -5.05
C LEU A 102 3.88 5.15 -5.22
N TYR A 103 4.09 6.42 -5.60
CA TYR A 103 5.43 7.01 -5.52
C TYR A 103 5.95 6.93 -4.08
N PRO A 104 7.25 6.66 -3.87
CA PRO A 104 7.79 6.34 -2.56
C PRO A 104 8.02 7.60 -1.71
N PHE A 105 6.97 8.38 -1.46
CA PHE A 105 7.01 9.68 -0.79
C PHE A 105 7.77 9.62 0.55
N GLU A 106 7.46 8.64 1.40
CA GLU A 106 8.17 8.42 2.68
C GLU A 106 9.67 8.21 2.49
N ARG A 107 10.10 7.48 1.45
CA ARG A 107 11.53 7.31 1.13
C ARG A 107 12.14 8.61 0.62
N THR A 108 11.40 9.39 -0.18
CA THR A 108 11.85 10.68 -0.70
C THR A 108 12.11 11.67 0.45
N ILE A 109 11.16 11.84 1.37
CA ILE A 109 11.30 12.80 2.48
C ILE A 109 12.25 12.33 3.59
N ALA A 110 12.61 11.05 3.60
CA ALA A 110 13.65 10.52 4.49
C ALA A 110 15.07 10.94 4.06
N ASN A 111 15.24 11.41 2.81
CA ASN A 111 16.50 11.99 2.37
C ASN A 111 16.72 13.36 3.05
N PRO A 112 17.82 13.56 3.80
CA PRO A 112 18.13 14.84 4.45
C PRO A 112 18.20 16.03 3.48
N ASP A 113 18.52 15.78 2.21
CA ASP A 113 18.64 16.81 1.17
C ASP A 113 17.32 17.07 0.41
N CYS A 114 16.21 16.44 0.81
CA CYS A 114 14.91 16.64 0.15
C CYS A 114 14.35 18.03 0.45
N ASP A 115 14.32 18.90 -0.56
CA ASP A 115 13.62 20.18 -0.48
C ASP A 115 12.10 20.03 -0.69
N LEU A 116 11.36 21.11 -0.41
CA LEU A 116 9.91 21.14 -0.52
C LEU A 116 9.42 20.88 -1.95
N ALA A 117 10.12 21.42 -2.96
CA ALA A 117 9.76 21.23 -4.36
C ALA A 117 9.85 19.75 -4.75
N THR A 118 10.94 19.09 -4.40
CA THR A 118 11.15 17.65 -4.62
C THR A 118 10.09 16.83 -3.92
N ALA A 119 9.74 17.16 -2.67
CA ALA A 119 8.67 16.49 -1.95
C ALA A 119 7.32 16.65 -2.68
N ILE A 120 6.96 17.87 -3.11
CA ILE A 120 5.70 18.15 -3.82
C ILE A 120 5.61 17.35 -5.14
N GLU A 121 6.69 17.26 -5.92
CA GLU A 121 6.68 16.46 -7.16
C GLU A 121 6.51 14.95 -6.92
N ASN A 122 6.85 14.47 -5.73
CA ASN A 122 6.72 13.06 -5.35
C ASN A 122 5.36 12.72 -4.72
N ILE A 123 4.42 13.67 -4.65
CA ILE A 123 3.04 13.41 -4.24
C ILE A 123 2.27 12.83 -5.44
N ASP A 124 1.89 11.56 -5.33
CA ASP A 124 1.09 10.88 -6.34
C ASP A 124 -0.39 11.26 -6.21
N ILE A 125 -1.00 11.65 -7.34
CA ILE A 125 -2.42 11.97 -7.43
C ILE A 125 -3.19 10.84 -8.10
N GLY A 126 -2.64 10.30 -9.19
CA GLY A 126 -3.30 9.28 -10.00
C GLY A 126 -3.39 7.95 -9.25
N GLY A 127 -2.30 7.54 -8.60
CA GLY A 127 -2.21 6.30 -7.84
C GLY A 127 -3.28 6.21 -6.75
N PRO A 128 -3.33 7.15 -5.77
CA PRO A 128 -4.33 7.13 -4.71
C PRO A 128 -5.76 7.19 -5.25
N THR A 129 -5.99 7.97 -6.30
CA THR A 129 -7.33 8.08 -6.92
C THR A 129 -7.79 6.74 -7.51
N MET A 130 -6.91 6.02 -8.21
CA MET A 130 -7.22 4.71 -8.79
C MET A 130 -7.46 3.64 -7.72
N ILE A 131 -6.57 3.52 -6.72
CA ILE A 131 -6.67 2.46 -5.71
C ILE A 131 -7.86 2.68 -4.78
N ARG A 132 -8.19 3.94 -4.44
CA ARG A 132 -9.41 4.25 -3.67
C ARG A 132 -10.67 3.94 -4.47
N ALA A 133 -10.68 4.21 -5.77
CA ALA A 133 -11.80 3.86 -6.65
C ALA A 133 -12.01 2.33 -6.71
N ALA A 134 -10.94 1.57 -6.86
CA ALA A 134 -10.98 0.11 -6.90
C ALA A 134 -11.39 -0.49 -5.54
N ALA A 135 -10.82 0.00 -4.44
CA ALA A 135 -11.18 -0.43 -3.08
C ALA A 135 -12.65 -0.11 -2.74
N LYS A 136 -13.16 1.07 -3.16
CA LYS A 136 -14.59 1.41 -3.03
C LYS A 136 -15.47 0.40 -3.77
N ASN A 137 -15.06 -0.02 -4.96
CA ASN A 137 -15.81 -0.97 -5.78
C ASN A 137 -15.33 -2.42 -5.61
N HIS A 138 -14.85 -2.81 -4.42
CA HIS A 138 -14.29 -4.14 -4.16
C HIS A 138 -15.25 -5.30 -4.45
N LYS A 139 -16.55 -5.02 -4.53
CA LYS A 139 -17.57 -5.97 -4.95
C LYS A 139 -17.23 -6.54 -6.34
N ASP A 140 -16.79 -5.69 -7.26
CA ASP A 140 -16.54 -6.04 -8.66
C ASP A 140 -15.06 -5.95 -9.05
N VAL A 141 -14.22 -5.25 -8.26
CA VAL A 141 -12.81 -4.99 -8.61
C VAL A 141 -11.86 -5.44 -7.51
N ALA A 142 -10.78 -6.12 -7.87
CA ALA A 142 -9.67 -6.40 -6.96
C ALA A 142 -8.63 -5.28 -7.03
N VAL A 143 -8.09 -4.87 -5.88
CA VAL A 143 -7.05 -3.84 -5.80
C VAL A 143 -5.79 -4.39 -5.15
N VAL A 144 -4.62 -4.04 -5.69
CA VAL A 144 -3.34 -4.57 -5.24
C VAL A 144 -2.37 -3.41 -5.08
N VAL A 145 -1.89 -3.21 -3.86
CA VAL A 145 -0.98 -2.10 -3.52
C VAL A 145 0.43 -2.56 -3.13
N ASP A 146 0.62 -3.86 -2.99
CA ASP A 146 1.84 -4.45 -2.44
C ASP A 146 2.26 -5.68 -3.29
N PRO A 147 3.51 -5.71 -3.82
CA PRO A 147 4.03 -6.85 -4.56
C PRO A 147 3.97 -8.18 -3.81
N ALA A 148 4.00 -8.16 -2.47
CA ALA A 148 3.90 -9.38 -1.66
C ALA A 148 2.58 -10.15 -1.88
N ASP A 149 1.53 -9.48 -2.38
CA ASP A 149 0.23 -10.11 -2.64
C ASP A 149 0.15 -10.78 -4.02
N TYR A 150 1.09 -10.51 -4.94
CA TYR A 150 1.03 -10.98 -6.34
C TYR A 150 0.90 -12.51 -6.44
N ALA A 151 1.74 -13.25 -5.73
CA ALA A 151 1.72 -14.72 -5.75
C ALA A 151 0.42 -15.28 -5.16
N LEU A 152 -0.11 -14.66 -4.11
CA LEU A 152 -1.37 -15.06 -3.49
C LEU A 152 -2.55 -14.85 -4.45
N ILE A 153 -2.58 -13.73 -5.18
CA ILE A 153 -3.63 -13.42 -6.15
C ILE A 153 -3.63 -14.44 -7.29
N LEU A 154 -2.46 -14.71 -7.89
CA LEU A 154 -2.35 -15.69 -8.97
C LEU A 154 -2.78 -17.09 -8.50
N SER A 155 -2.44 -17.45 -7.26
CA SER A 155 -2.84 -18.73 -6.68
C SER A 155 -4.36 -18.81 -6.46
N GLU A 156 -4.97 -17.75 -5.91
CA GLU A 156 -6.42 -17.67 -5.71
C GLU A 156 -7.16 -17.74 -7.05
N MET A 157 -6.70 -17.00 -8.07
CA MET A 157 -7.24 -17.05 -9.44
C MET A 157 -7.18 -18.46 -10.02
N LYS A 158 -6.02 -19.13 -9.93
CA LYS A 158 -5.84 -20.49 -10.43
C LYS A 158 -6.80 -21.48 -9.77
N ASN A 159 -7.02 -21.35 -8.46
CA ASN A 159 -7.89 -22.25 -7.70
C ASN A 159 -9.38 -22.00 -7.93
N ASN A 160 -9.77 -20.81 -8.38
CA ASN A 160 -11.16 -20.38 -8.52
C ASN A 160 -11.56 -20.10 -9.98
N GLY A 161 -10.86 -20.69 -10.96
CA GLY A 161 -11.22 -20.53 -12.38
C GLY A 161 -11.08 -19.09 -12.89
N ASN A 162 -9.93 -18.46 -12.61
CA ASN A 162 -9.60 -17.06 -12.89
C ASN A 162 -10.42 -16.03 -12.10
N ALA A 163 -11.10 -16.44 -11.03
CA ALA A 163 -11.85 -15.54 -10.18
C ALA A 163 -11.19 -15.30 -8.83
N LEU A 164 -11.56 -14.20 -8.18
CA LEU A 164 -11.25 -13.96 -6.77
C LEU A 164 -12.53 -14.10 -5.93
N SER A 165 -12.38 -14.54 -4.69
CA SER A 165 -13.47 -14.57 -3.71
C SER A 165 -13.79 -13.17 -3.19
N ASP A 166 -15.02 -12.97 -2.74
CA ASP A 166 -15.50 -11.66 -2.27
C ASP A 166 -14.74 -11.24 -1.00
N ASP A 167 -14.49 -12.20 -0.10
CA ASP A 167 -13.69 -12.00 1.11
C ASP A 167 -12.24 -11.62 0.78
N PHE A 168 -11.63 -12.23 -0.25
CA PHE A 168 -10.29 -11.88 -0.68
C PHE A 168 -10.23 -10.44 -1.20
N ARG A 169 -11.17 -10.03 -2.05
CA ARG A 169 -11.26 -8.64 -2.55
C ARG A 169 -11.54 -7.65 -1.42
N PHE A 170 -12.36 -8.01 -0.44
CA PHE A 170 -12.61 -7.14 0.72
C PHE A 170 -11.34 -6.94 1.56
N ARG A 171 -10.57 -8.00 1.84
CA ARG A 171 -9.28 -7.86 2.56
C ARG A 171 -8.30 -6.95 1.82
N LEU A 172 -8.20 -7.09 0.50
CA LEU A 172 -7.39 -6.22 -0.34
C LEU A 172 -7.85 -4.75 -0.28
N ALA A 173 -9.16 -4.50 -0.26
CA ALA A 173 -9.73 -3.18 -0.15
C ALA A 173 -9.44 -2.52 1.22
N VAL A 174 -9.53 -3.30 2.31
CA VAL A 174 -9.14 -2.84 3.66
C VAL A 174 -7.66 -2.43 3.66
N LYS A 175 -6.77 -3.32 3.20
CA LYS A 175 -5.33 -3.06 3.08
C LYS A 175 -5.04 -1.79 2.25
N THR A 176 -5.81 -1.57 1.19
CA THR A 176 -5.67 -0.40 0.32
C THR A 176 -6.03 0.90 1.04
N PHE A 177 -7.14 0.93 1.80
CA PHE A 177 -7.50 2.13 2.55
C PHE A 177 -6.51 2.42 3.68
N GLU A 178 -6.02 1.39 4.36
CA GLU A 178 -4.92 1.51 5.32
C GLU A 178 -3.66 2.09 4.66
N HIS A 179 -3.27 1.61 3.48
CA HIS A 179 -2.14 2.13 2.71
C HIS A 179 -2.32 3.61 2.34
N THR A 180 -3.51 4.01 1.86
CA THR A 180 -3.76 5.42 1.54
C THR A 180 -3.80 6.32 2.77
N ALA A 181 -4.31 5.83 3.91
CA ALA A 181 -4.30 6.58 5.15
C ALA A 181 -2.86 6.86 5.64
N ARG A 182 -1.95 5.89 5.47
CA ARG A 182 -0.52 6.09 5.74
C ARG A 182 0.08 7.14 4.83
N TYR A 183 -0.16 7.00 3.53
CA TYR A 183 0.39 7.88 2.51
C TYR A 183 0.00 9.35 2.75
N ASP A 184 -1.29 9.61 2.93
CA ASP A 184 -1.80 10.95 3.22
C ASP A 184 -1.33 11.46 4.58
N GLY A 185 -1.21 10.56 5.58
CA GLY A 185 -0.66 10.89 6.90
C GLY A 185 0.81 11.35 6.82
N ALA A 186 1.63 10.67 6.01
CA ALA A 186 3.03 11.05 5.78
C ALA A 186 3.14 12.42 5.08
N ILE A 187 2.29 12.68 4.08
CA ILE A 187 2.21 13.99 3.42
C ILE A 187 1.83 15.09 4.42
N ALA A 188 0.78 14.85 5.21
CA ALA A 188 0.31 15.82 6.20
C ALA A 188 1.37 16.11 7.28
N ASN A 189 2.06 15.07 7.77
CA ASN A 189 3.13 15.23 8.75
C ASN A 189 4.30 16.04 8.17
N TYR A 190 4.72 15.76 6.92
CA TYR A 190 5.83 16.48 6.28
C TYR A 190 5.48 17.94 6.02
N LEU A 191 4.37 18.20 5.32
CA LEU A 191 3.96 19.56 4.96
C LEU A 191 3.56 20.37 6.19
N GLY A 192 2.94 19.73 7.19
CA GLY A 192 2.55 20.37 8.44
C GLY A 192 3.73 20.79 9.31
N ALA A 193 4.94 20.25 9.07
CA ALA A 193 6.18 20.66 9.72
C ALA A 193 6.91 21.79 8.98
N ILE A 194 6.43 22.26 7.83
CA ILE A 194 7.03 23.40 7.14
C ILE A 194 6.41 24.70 7.67
N GLY A 195 7.24 25.56 8.24
CA GLY A 195 6.86 26.87 8.78
C GLY A 195 6.60 27.93 7.71
N GLU A 196 6.06 29.08 8.13
CA GLU A 196 5.75 30.21 7.23
C GLU A 196 7.00 30.78 6.53
N ASP A 197 8.17 30.65 7.15
CA ASP A 197 9.46 31.05 6.61
C ASP A 197 10.08 30.00 5.67
N GLY A 198 9.40 28.87 5.46
CA GLY A 198 9.88 27.72 4.68
C GLY A 198 10.83 26.80 5.45
N GLY A 199 11.12 27.09 6.72
CA GLY A 199 11.95 26.25 7.58
C GLY A 199 11.20 25.03 8.12
N LYS A 200 11.91 23.95 8.44
CA LYS A 200 11.32 22.78 9.10
C LYS A 200 11.21 23.03 10.60
N GLN A 201 10.01 22.86 11.14
CA GLN A 201 9.69 22.95 12.56
C GLN A 201 9.85 21.58 13.24
N ASP A 202 10.08 21.58 14.55
CA ASP A 202 10.24 20.36 15.34
C ASP A 202 8.95 19.51 15.40
N PHE A 203 7.79 20.17 15.33
CA PHE A 203 6.48 19.52 15.44
C PHE A 203 5.55 19.97 14.31
N PRO A 204 4.83 19.05 13.66
CA PRO A 204 3.84 19.40 12.66
C PRO A 204 2.54 19.92 13.28
N ASN A 205 1.77 20.67 12.50
CA ASN A 205 0.42 21.13 12.87
C ASN A 205 -0.55 19.99 13.23
N THR A 206 -0.37 18.81 12.63
CA THR A 206 -1.13 17.59 12.93
C THR A 206 -0.18 16.40 12.99
N ILE A 207 -0.45 15.47 13.90
CA ILE A 207 0.32 14.23 14.05
C ILE A 207 -0.53 13.07 13.57
N ASN A 208 -0.09 12.42 12.50
CA ASN A 208 -0.71 11.21 11.94
C ASN A 208 0.22 10.02 12.20
N LEU A 209 -0.27 9.03 12.94
CA LEU A 209 0.50 7.82 13.27
C LEU A 209 -0.26 6.60 12.74
N GLN A 210 0.48 5.64 12.19
CA GLN A 210 -0.08 4.36 11.77
C GLN A 210 0.76 3.22 12.35
N TYR A 211 0.09 2.28 12.99
CA TYR A 211 0.71 1.08 13.54
C TYR A 211 0.03 -0.17 12.98
N ARG A 212 0.83 -1.21 12.73
CA ARG A 212 0.37 -2.54 12.31
C ARG A 212 0.30 -3.47 13.51
N GLN A 213 -0.79 -4.21 13.62
CA GLN A 213 -0.94 -5.21 14.67
C GLN A 213 0.04 -6.36 14.43
N VAL A 214 0.85 -6.69 15.44
CA VAL A 214 1.81 -7.80 15.40
C VAL A 214 1.22 -9.04 16.07
N GLN A 215 0.55 -8.85 17.21
CA GLN A 215 -0.03 -9.93 17.99
C GLN A 215 -1.22 -9.45 18.82
N THR A 216 -2.24 -10.29 18.94
CA THR A 216 -3.27 -10.14 19.99
C THR A 216 -2.72 -10.69 21.30
N MET A 217 -2.92 -9.99 22.41
CA MET A 217 -2.47 -10.46 23.72
C MET A 217 -3.56 -11.25 24.43
N ARG A 218 -3.14 -12.14 25.34
CA ARG A 218 -4.07 -12.93 26.16
C ARG A 218 -5.00 -12.05 27.01
N TYR A 219 -4.46 -10.96 27.54
CA TYR A 219 -5.14 -9.92 28.30
C TYR A 219 -4.22 -8.68 28.37
N GLY A 220 -4.73 -7.56 28.87
CA GLY A 220 -3.95 -6.34 29.14
C GLY A 220 -3.11 -6.46 30.41
N GLU A 221 -3.03 -5.40 31.20
CA GLU A 221 -2.32 -5.43 32.48
C GLU A 221 -2.98 -6.41 33.47
N ASN A 222 -4.31 -6.54 33.40
CA ASN A 222 -5.13 -7.44 34.20
C ASN A 222 -6.01 -8.36 33.32
N PRO A 223 -6.43 -9.56 33.80
CA PRO A 223 -7.16 -10.55 33.01
C PRO A 223 -8.48 -10.11 32.38
N HIS A 224 -9.13 -9.07 32.91
CA HIS A 224 -10.40 -8.56 32.40
C HIS A 224 -10.24 -7.54 31.25
N GLN A 225 -9.00 -7.12 30.96
CA GLN A 225 -8.69 -6.14 29.92
C GLN A 225 -8.26 -6.87 28.65
N LYS A 226 -8.67 -6.35 27.48
CA LYS A 226 -8.16 -6.80 26.19
C LYS A 226 -6.92 -6.00 25.81
N ALA A 227 -5.99 -6.62 25.08
CA ALA A 227 -4.81 -5.92 24.55
C ALA A 227 -4.31 -6.54 23.25
N ALA A 228 -3.56 -5.75 22.50
CA ALA A 228 -2.82 -6.18 21.31
C ALA A 228 -1.55 -5.34 21.20
N PHE A 229 -0.50 -5.93 20.62
CA PHE A 229 0.76 -5.26 20.35
C PHE A 229 0.76 -4.75 18.92
N PHE A 230 1.11 -3.48 18.77
CA PHE A 230 1.22 -2.80 17.49
C PHE A 230 2.63 -2.26 17.32
N ARG A 231 3.11 -2.18 16.08
CA ARG A 231 4.39 -1.59 15.73
C ARG A 231 4.27 -0.66 14.52
N GLU A 232 5.15 0.32 14.42
CA GLU A 232 5.32 1.12 13.20
C GLU A 232 5.89 0.24 12.08
N ASP A 233 5.76 0.68 10.83
CA ASP A 233 6.20 -0.17 9.71
C ASP A 233 7.72 -0.18 9.55
N ASP A 234 8.36 0.98 9.67
CA ASP A 234 9.80 1.17 9.48
C ASP A 234 10.49 1.49 10.81
N VAL A 235 10.60 0.49 11.69
CA VAL A 235 11.38 0.59 12.93
C VAL A 235 12.78 0.04 12.70
N SER A 236 13.80 0.91 12.75
CA SER A 236 15.21 0.54 12.58
C SER A 236 16.01 0.51 13.88
N GLU A 237 15.54 1.24 14.90
CA GLU A 237 16.17 1.24 16.22
C GLU A 237 15.93 -0.09 16.95
N ALA A 238 16.95 -0.58 17.66
CA ALA A 238 16.80 -1.72 18.54
C ALA A 238 15.91 -1.36 19.74
N CYS A 239 14.65 -1.81 19.71
CA CYS A 239 13.65 -1.63 20.77
C CYS A 239 12.75 -2.87 20.89
N ILE A 240 11.77 -2.84 21.79
CA ILE A 240 10.85 -3.98 21.98
C ILE A 240 10.10 -4.36 20.69
N ALA A 241 9.78 -3.37 19.85
CA ALA A 241 9.05 -3.58 18.59
C ALA A 241 9.86 -4.31 17.49
N THR A 242 11.19 -4.32 17.60
CA THR A 242 12.09 -5.04 16.68
C THR A 242 12.59 -6.36 17.25
N THR A 243 12.09 -6.79 18.41
CA THR A 243 12.56 -8.02 19.04
C THR A 243 12.12 -9.27 18.29
N ARG A 244 12.97 -10.30 18.35
CA ARG A 244 12.64 -11.66 17.92
C ARG A 244 12.63 -12.59 19.13
N GLN A 245 11.47 -13.15 19.45
CA GLN A 245 11.37 -14.17 20.47
C GLN A 245 12.00 -15.49 19.97
N LEU A 246 13.07 -15.96 20.64
CA LEU A 246 13.76 -17.20 20.30
C LEU A 246 13.17 -18.44 20.99
N GLN A 247 12.59 -18.27 22.19
CA GLN A 247 11.99 -19.35 22.98
C GLN A 247 10.96 -18.81 23.98
N GLY A 248 10.24 -19.71 24.65
CA GLY A 248 9.27 -19.39 25.70
C GLY A 248 7.83 -19.28 25.18
N LYS A 249 6.92 -18.97 26.10
CA LYS A 249 5.51 -18.68 25.76
C LYS A 249 5.39 -17.26 25.22
N GLU A 250 4.31 -16.97 24.50
CA GLU A 250 3.97 -15.61 24.08
C GLU A 250 4.05 -14.62 25.25
N LEU A 251 4.60 -13.43 24.98
CA LEU A 251 4.76 -12.38 25.97
C LEU A 251 3.40 -11.82 26.40
N SER A 252 3.22 -11.62 27.71
CA SER A 252 2.07 -10.87 28.24
C SER A 252 2.26 -9.36 28.06
N TYR A 253 1.20 -8.57 28.26
CA TYR A 253 1.27 -7.11 28.27
C TYR A 253 2.36 -6.59 29.21
N ASN A 254 2.40 -7.10 30.45
CA ASN A 254 3.39 -6.70 31.45
C ASN A 254 4.80 -7.12 31.04
N ASN A 255 4.96 -8.28 30.38
CA ASN A 255 6.29 -8.69 29.91
C ASN A 255 6.82 -7.74 28.83
N ILE A 256 5.96 -7.21 27.95
CA ILE A 256 6.39 -6.20 26.98
C ILE A 256 6.84 -4.94 27.71
N GLY A 257 6.05 -4.43 28.66
CA GLY A 257 6.41 -3.25 29.46
C GLY A 257 7.72 -3.42 30.24
N ASP A 258 7.85 -4.53 30.97
CA ASP A 258 9.07 -4.85 31.75
C ASP A 258 10.30 -4.98 30.84
N THR A 259 10.14 -5.62 29.67
CA THR A 259 11.25 -5.83 28.72
C THR A 259 11.67 -4.52 28.07
N ASP A 260 10.72 -3.67 27.69
CA ASP A 260 10.99 -2.35 27.12
C ASP A 260 11.74 -1.47 28.12
N ALA A 261 11.25 -1.39 29.36
CA ALA A 261 11.90 -0.65 30.44
C ALA A 261 13.32 -1.17 30.72
N ALA A 262 13.53 -2.48 30.74
CA ALA A 262 14.85 -3.07 30.94
C ALA A 262 15.81 -2.74 29.78
N LEU A 263 15.32 -2.81 28.54
CA LEU A 263 16.11 -2.54 27.33
C LEU A 263 16.51 -1.07 27.23
N GLU A 264 15.56 -0.15 27.41
CA GLU A 264 15.86 1.28 27.33
C GLU A 264 16.76 1.76 28.48
N CYS A 265 16.64 1.15 29.67
CA CYS A 265 17.52 1.44 30.79
C CYS A 265 18.95 0.94 30.54
N VAL A 266 19.13 -0.30 30.04
CA VAL A 266 20.48 -0.84 29.81
C VAL A 266 21.23 -0.08 28.70
N LYS A 267 20.50 0.47 27.71
CA LYS A 267 21.07 1.31 26.63
C LYS A 267 21.75 2.59 27.13
N GLN A 268 21.42 3.07 28.34
CA GLN A 268 22.04 4.29 28.91
C GLN A 268 23.48 4.06 29.39
N PHE A 269 23.92 2.80 29.56
CA PHE A 269 25.24 2.47 30.06
C PHE A 269 26.19 2.13 28.91
N ASN A 270 27.12 3.03 28.59
CA ASN A 270 28.09 2.87 27.49
C ASN A 270 29.56 2.71 27.95
N GLU A 271 29.81 2.73 29.27
CA GLU A 271 31.15 2.65 29.86
C GLU A 271 31.69 1.21 29.99
N GLY A 272 30.82 0.20 29.86
CA GLY A 272 31.15 -1.21 29.98
C GLY A 272 29.90 -2.12 29.97
N PRO A 273 30.06 -3.44 30.14
CA PRO A 273 28.93 -4.36 30.21
C PRO A 273 27.97 -4.00 31.36
N ALA A 274 26.68 -3.90 31.06
CA ALA A 274 25.63 -3.58 32.03
C ALA A 274 24.55 -4.67 32.06
N CYS A 275 23.87 -4.78 33.20
CA CYS A 275 22.75 -5.68 33.42
C CYS A 275 21.67 -4.94 34.21
N VAL A 276 20.44 -4.96 33.69
CA VAL A 276 19.27 -4.36 34.34
C VAL A 276 18.25 -5.45 34.58
N ILE A 277 17.70 -5.49 35.80
CA ILE A 277 16.64 -6.43 36.20
C ILE A 277 15.42 -5.60 36.60
N VAL A 278 14.33 -5.73 35.84
CA VAL A 278 13.06 -5.03 36.08
C VAL A 278 12.02 -6.01 36.59
N LYS A 279 11.14 -5.54 37.48
CA LYS A 279 9.94 -6.24 37.92
C LYS A 279 8.90 -5.23 38.39
N HIS A 280 7.81 -5.10 37.63
CA HIS A 280 6.68 -4.20 37.93
C HIS A 280 7.15 -2.77 38.19
#